data_AF-A0A349VPH1-F1
#
_entry.id   AF-A0A349VPH1-F1
#
_cell.length_a   1.000
_cell.length_b   1.000
_cell.length_c   1.000
_cell.angle_alpha   90.00
_cell.angle_beta   90.00
_cell.angle_gamma   90.00
#
_symmetry.space_group_name_H-M   'P 1'
#
loop_
_entity.id
_entity.type
_entity.pdbx_description
1 polymer ?
#
loop_
_entity_poly.entity_id
_entity_poly.type
_entity_poly.pdbx_seq_one_letter_code
_entity_poly.pdbx_strand_id
1 'polypeptide(L)' 'MEFPKEVMRCMTELNEYFMKRRTSFTIHAKPLHGSDFQKKVWDRVSTIPYGVTKSYEDIALDLTGGDKVS' A
#
# COMPACT_ATOMS: atom_id res chain seq x y z
N MET A 1 -26.45 -8.06 10.83
CA MET A 1 -25.71 -8.15 9.54
C MET A 1 -24.29 -8.54 9.90
N GLU A 2 -23.84 -9.73 9.51
CA GLU A 2 -22.52 -10.22 9.87
C GLU A 2 -21.61 -10.08 8.65
N PHE A 3 -20.55 -9.28 8.78
CA PHE A 3 -19.57 -9.10 7.72
C PHE A 3 -18.46 -10.16 7.82
N PRO A 4 -17.79 -10.50 6.71
CA PRO A 4 -16.62 -11.36 6.75
C PRO A 4 -15.58 -10.84 7.75
N LYS A 5 -14.90 -11.75 8.46
CA LYS A 5 -13.90 -11.43 9.49
C LYS A 5 -12.85 -10.41 9.04
N GLU A 6 -12.42 -10.49 7.78
CA GLU A 6 -11.43 -9.56 7.21
C GLU A 6 -11.98 -8.15 7.00
N VAL A 7 -13.27 -8.03 6.66
CA VAL A 7 -13.95 -6.73 6.57
C VAL A 7 -14.06 -6.09 7.95
N MET A 8 -14.43 -6.88 8.96
CA MET A 8 -14.46 -6.40 10.34
C MET A 8 -13.07 -5.96 10.83
N ARG A 9 -12.02 -6.72 10.52
CA ARG A 9 -10.63 -6.32 10.83
C ARG A 9 -10.27 -5.01 10.14
N CYS A 10 -10.63 -4.84 8.87
CA CYS A 10 -10.43 -3.60 8.12
C CYS A 10 -11.08 -2.40 8.80
N MET A 11 -12.33 -2.53 9.21
CA MET A 11 -13.04 -1.47 9.95
C MET A 11 -12.31 -1.09 11.24
N THR A 12 -11.86 -2.08 12.03
CA THR A 12 -11.12 -1.83 13.27
C THR A 12 -9.78 -1.13 13.02
N GLU A 13 -8.96 -1.65 12.11
CA GLU A 13 -7.61 -1.09 11.87
C GLU A 13 -7.66 0.31 11.26
N LEU A 14 -8.63 0.58 10.38
CA LEU A 14 -8.87 1.92 9.85
C LEU A 14 -9.24 2.91 10.97
N ASN A 15 -10.12 2.52 11.88
CA ASN A 15 -10.49 3.37 13.01
C ASN A 15 -9.27 3.67 13.92
N GLU A 16 -8.46 2.65 14.23
CA GLU A 16 -7.22 2.82 15.00
C GLU A 16 -6.21 3.73 14.29
N TYR A 17 -6.09 3.62 12.97
CA TYR A 17 -5.23 4.47 12.15
C TYR A 17 -5.67 5.94 12.22
N PHE A 18 -6.96 6.23 12.03
CA PHE A 18 -7.48 7.60 12.11
C PHE A 18 -7.37 8.19 13.52
N MET A 19 -7.46 7.35 14.55
CA MET A 19 -7.19 7.73 15.95
C MET A 19 -5.70 7.85 16.29
N LYS A 20 -4.79 7.67 15.33
CA LYS A 20 -3.33 7.67 15.51
C LYS A 20 -2.83 6.62 16.52
N ARG A 21 -3.60 5.55 16.74
CA ARG A 21 -3.24 4.42 17.62
C ARG A 21 -2.50 3.31 16.87
N ARG A 22 -2.47 3.39 15.54
CA ARG A 22 -1.85 2.42 14.64
C ARG A 22 -1.18 3.15 13.48
N THR A 23 -0.04 2.62 13.05
CA THR A 23 0.71 3.11 11.87
C THR A 23 0.97 2.03 10.83
N SER A 24 0.54 0.79 11.07
CA SER A 24 0.69 -0.35 10.13
C SER A 24 -0.57 -1.21 10.09
N PHE A 25 -0.88 -1.74 8.91
CA PHE A 25 -2.04 -2.61 8.69
C PHE A 25 -1.61 -4.09 8.67
N THR A 26 -2.44 -4.99 9.20
CA THR A 26 -2.24 -6.44 9.08
C THR A 26 -3.06 -7.06 7.97
N ILE A 27 -3.95 -6.27 7.35
CA ILE A 27 -4.81 -6.70 6.27
C ILE A 27 -4.00 -6.87 4.98
N HIS A 28 -4.14 -8.03 4.35
CA HIS A 28 -3.55 -8.31 3.05
C HIS A 28 -4.43 -7.77 1.92
N ALA A 29 -4.37 -6.47 1.69
CA ALA A 29 -5.07 -5.83 0.57
C ALA A 29 -4.27 -6.01 -0.73
N LYS A 30 -4.46 -7.14 -1.42
CA LYS A 30 -3.92 -7.34 -2.78
C LYS A 30 -5.02 -7.09 -3.81
N PRO A 31 -4.81 -6.21 -4.80
CA PRO A 31 -5.78 -6.00 -5.87
C PRO A 31 -6.03 -7.27 -6.68
N LEU A 32 -7.30 -7.57 -6.94
CA LEU A 32 -7.70 -8.74 -7.75
C LEU A 32 -7.42 -8.53 -9.25
N HIS A 33 -7.35 -7.26 -9.68
CA HIS A 33 -7.16 -6.88 -11.08
C HIS A 33 -6.10 -5.79 -11.20
N GLY A 34 -5.40 -5.78 -12.34
CA GLY A 34 -4.39 -4.80 -12.69
C GLY A 34 -3.37 -5.37 -13.67
N SER A 35 -2.75 -4.49 -14.46
CA SER A 35 -1.60 -4.87 -15.29
C SER A 35 -0.40 -5.25 -14.42
N ASP A 36 0.56 -5.97 -14.99
CA ASP A 36 1.77 -6.33 -14.26
C ASP A 36 2.55 -5.10 -13.79
N PHE A 37 2.49 -4.01 -14.56
CA PHE A 37 3.08 -2.74 -14.14
C PHE A 37 2.35 -2.13 -12.94
N GLN A 38 1.02 -2.10 -12.94
CA GLN A 38 0.24 -1.59 -11.81
C GLN A 38 0.52 -2.38 -10.53
N LYS A 39 0.59 -3.71 -10.62
CA LYS A 39 0.91 -4.58 -9.48
C LYS A 39 2.28 -4.25 -8.89
N LYS A 40 3.31 -4.12 -9.73
CA LYS A 40 4.65 -3.71 -9.29
C LYS A 40 4.65 -2.35 -8.59
N VAL A 41 3.91 -1.37 -9.14
CA VAL A 41 3.76 -0.04 -8.50
C VAL A 41 3.12 -0.17 -7.12
N TRP A 42 2.02 -0.92 -6.99
CA TRP A 42 1.34 -1.12 -5.72
C TRP A 42 2.21 -1.84 -4.69
N ASP A 43 2.93 -2.87 -5.11
CA ASP A 43 3.90 -3.57 -4.26
C ASP A 43 4.95 -2.57 -3.74
N ARG A 44 5.49 -1.69 -4.59
CA ARG A 44 6.46 -0.67 -4.15
C ARG A 44 5.85 0.35 -3.19
N VAL A 45 4.68 0.90 -3.51
CA VAL A 45 3.97 1.88 -2.66
C VAL A 45 3.67 1.28 -1.28
N SER A 46 3.32 0.00 -1.21
CA SER A 46 3.02 -0.68 0.06
C SER A 46 4.22 -0.77 1.02
N THR A 47 5.45 -0.58 0.52
CA THR A 47 6.67 -0.58 1.34
C THR A 47 7.01 0.78 1.95
N ILE A 48 6.30 1.85 1.57
CA ILE A 48 6.56 3.19 2.08
C ILE A 48 6.12 3.26 3.56
N PRO A 49 7.02 3.57 4.51
CA PRO A 49 6.64 3.63 5.92
C PRO A 49 5.65 4.77 6.22
N TYR A 50 4.89 4.60 7.29
CA TYR A 50 4.01 5.64 7.79
C TYR A 50 4.77 6.95 8.08
N GLY A 51 4.21 8.07 7.62
CA GLY A 51 4.80 9.40 7.80
C GLY A 51 5.96 9.71 6.85
N VAL A 52 6.30 8.80 5.93
CA VAL A 52 7.34 8.99 4.91
C VAL A 52 6.69 9.22 3.56
N THR A 53 7.27 10.12 2.76
CA THR A 53 6.88 10.36 1.38
C THR A 53 7.96 9.87 0.41
N LYS A 54 7.53 9.47 -0.78
CA LYS A 54 8.39 9.16 -1.93
C LYS A 54 7.85 9.90 -3.14
N SER A 55 8.74 10.39 -3.98
CA SER A 55 8.36 11.01 -5.24
C SER A 55 7.99 9.95 -6.28
N TYR A 56 7.33 10.37 -7.36
CA TYR A 56 7.09 9.50 -8.51
C TYR A 56 8.39 9.04 -9.17
N GLU A 57 9.42 9.90 -9.19
CA GLU A 57 10.76 9.54 -9.71
C GLU A 57 11.38 8.45 -8.85
N ASP A 58 11.31 8.55 -7.52
CA ASP A 58 11.83 7.51 -6.61
C ASP A 58 11.20 6.15 -6.93
N ILE A 59 9.86 6.11 -7.04
CA ILE A 59 9.13 4.87 -7.33
C ILE A 59 9.49 4.34 -8.72
N ALA A 60 9.64 5.21 -9.72
CA ALA A 60 10.03 4.79 -11.06
C ALA A 60 11.43 4.18 -11.08
N LEU A 61 12.41 4.83 -10.44
CA LEU A 61 13.79 4.34 -10.34
C LEU A 61 13.86 3.01 -9.59
N ASP A 62 13.08 2.85 -8.52
CA ASP A 62 12.96 1.61 -7.77
C ASP A 62 12.41 0.45 -8.62
N LEU A 63 11.58 0.75 -9.63
CA LEU A 63 10.97 -0.23 -10.52
C LEU A 63 11.86 -0.59 -11.72
N THR A 64 12.66 0.36 -12.22
CA THR A 64 13.49 0.19 -13.42
C THR A 64 14.96 -0.13 -13.12
N GLY A 65 15.40 -0.03 -11.87
CA GLY A 65 16.79 -0.32 -11.47
C GLY A 65 17.76 0.84 -11.68
N GLY A 66 17.27 2.08 -11.81
CA GLY A 66 18.09 3.29 -11.87
C GLY A 66 18.37 3.86 -13.27
N ASP A 67 17.86 3.22 -14.33
CA ASP A 67 17.99 3.78 -15.67
C ASP A 67 16.97 4.90 -15.87
N LYS A 68 17.47 6.14 -15.92
CA LYS A 68 16.72 7.31 -16.37
C LYS A 68 16.38 7.10 -17.84
N VAL A 69 15.13 6.73 -18.11
CA VAL A 69 14.57 6.83 -19.47
C VAL A 69 14.63 8.31 -19.85
N SER A 70 15.56 8.62 -20.74
CA SER A 70 15.79 9.94 -21.34
C SER A 70 14.85 10.17 -22.50
#